data_AF-A0A1W9TSZ4-F1
#
_entry.id   AF-A0A1W9TSZ4-F1
#
_cell.length_a   1.000
_cell.length_b   1.000
_cell.length_c   1.000
_cell.angle_alpha   90.00
_cell.angle_beta   90.00
_cell.angle_gamma   90.00
#
_symmetry.space_group_name_H-M   'P 1'
#
loop_
_entity.id
_entity.type
_entity.pdbx_description
1 polymer ?
#
loop_
_entity_poly.entity_id
_entity_poly.type
_entity_poly.pdbx_seq_one_letter_code
_entity_poly.pdbx_strand_id
1 'polypeptide(L)'
;MIKKIISGGQTFADQRALDVAIKLGFAHGGWIPKGRMTKTGILPEKYKLKEMPTDNYSECIEQNVKDSKGTLIISYGKLTGDYDYARKVTLNYGHQLLGINLKQTIPFKAASLVNDWAQLKYIDVLYVMGPKACVHPDAWKHTAHIVEGALTLDLMDAAPDSHTTDFTKEENLDKHPVIPKTVDEAVDQIIKEMPLKDSVHMAHLKKEGLRSLNLCLGVFIRNQFLQKDVNKELLESCISVSGKDNLNENNAAFIIIEKLWEKLQGTHRLRIVK
;
A
#
# COMPACT_ATOMS: atom_id res chain seq x y z
N MET A 1 -0.31 19.29 -5.21
CA MET A 1 -0.39 18.51 -6.48
C MET A 1 0.98 18.21 -7.02
N ILE A 2 1.23 16.92 -7.22
CA ILE A 2 2.45 16.39 -7.81
C ILE A 2 2.40 16.67 -9.31
N LYS A 3 3.51 17.12 -9.90
CA LYS A 3 3.63 17.35 -11.34
C LYS A 3 4.59 16.37 -11.99
N LYS A 4 5.58 15.88 -11.24
CA LYS A 4 6.63 15.02 -11.76
C LYS A 4 7.10 14.00 -10.72
N ILE A 5 7.26 12.76 -11.17
CA ILE A 5 7.94 11.71 -10.42
C ILE A 5 9.37 11.57 -10.94
N ILE A 6 10.36 11.60 -10.06
CA ILE A 6 11.73 11.25 -10.42
C ILE A 6 12.21 10.03 -9.65
N SER A 7 13.13 9.27 -10.23
CA SER A 7 13.78 8.13 -9.58
C SER A 7 15.13 7.85 -10.19
N GLY A 8 16.00 7.09 -9.51
CA GLY A 8 17.26 6.61 -10.09
C GLY A 8 17.11 5.34 -10.93
N GLY A 9 15.95 4.69 -10.92
CA GLY A 9 15.69 3.45 -11.67
C GLY A 9 16.52 2.23 -11.21
N GLN A 10 17.21 2.34 -10.07
CA GLN A 10 18.24 1.41 -9.61
C GLN A 10 17.71 0.00 -9.31
N THR A 11 16.48 -0.08 -8.80
CA THR A 11 15.79 -1.31 -8.46
C THR A 11 14.52 -1.49 -9.31
N PHE A 12 13.97 -2.70 -9.33
CA PHE A 12 12.64 -2.90 -9.93
C PHE A 12 11.56 -2.04 -9.28
N ALA A 13 11.66 -1.73 -7.99
CA ALA A 13 10.70 -0.86 -7.31
C ALA A 13 10.81 0.60 -7.81
N ASP A 14 12.02 1.12 -7.98
CA ASP A 14 12.28 2.43 -8.59
C ASP A 14 11.67 2.53 -10.00
N GLN A 15 11.88 1.49 -10.80
CA GLN A 15 11.36 1.40 -12.16
C GLN A 15 9.83 1.38 -12.18
N ARG A 16 9.19 0.74 -11.20
CA ARG A 16 7.72 0.73 -11.10
C ARG A 16 7.15 2.09 -10.73
N ALA A 17 7.84 2.90 -9.94
CA ALA A 17 7.43 4.28 -9.72
C ALA A 17 7.43 5.08 -11.03
N LEU A 18 8.43 4.88 -11.88
CA LEU A 18 8.49 5.49 -13.22
C LEU A 18 7.41 4.93 -14.17
N ASP A 19 7.18 3.61 -14.16
CA ASP A 19 6.12 2.98 -14.95
C ASP A 19 4.73 3.55 -14.60
N VAL A 20 4.46 3.77 -13.31
CA VAL A 20 3.20 4.36 -12.85
C VAL A 20 3.07 5.80 -13.34
N ALA A 21 4.12 6.61 -13.23
CA ALA A 21 4.10 7.98 -13.75
C ALA A 21 3.80 8.01 -15.25
N ILE A 22 4.44 7.14 -16.03
CA ILE A 22 4.17 6.98 -17.46
C ILE A 22 2.72 6.55 -17.71
N LYS A 23 2.25 5.53 -16.99
CA LYS A 23 0.89 4.98 -17.12
C LYS A 23 -0.19 6.04 -16.88
N LEU A 24 0.01 6.89 -15.87
CA LEU A 24 -0.95 7.93 -15.48
C LEU A 24 -0.72 9.27 -16.19
N GLY A 25 0.26 9.35 -17.09
CA GLY A 25 0.54 10.57 -17.87
C GLY A 25 1.27 11.68 -17.10
N PHE A 26 1.82 11.40 -15.93
CA PHE A 26 2.66 12.35 -15.19
C PHE A 26 4.03 12.49 -15.84
N ALA A 27 4.63 13.69 -15.73
CA ALA A 27 6.02 13.85 -16.11
C ALA A 27 6.89 12.90 -15.28
N HIS A 28 7.90 12.30 -15.91
CA HIS A 28 8.85 11.44 -15.21
C HIS A 28 10.30 11.77 -15.59
N GLY A 29 11.26 11.33 -14.78
CA GLY A 29 12.68 11.46 -15.08
C GLY A 29 13.56 11.19 -13.87
N GLY A 30 14.65 11.93 -13.76
CA GLY A 30 15.66 11.79 -12.69
C GLY A 30 17.06 11.58 -13.27
N TRP A 31 17.99 11.27 -12.38
CA TRP A 31 19.40 11.07 -12.68
C TRP A 31 19.82 9.62 -12.44
N ILE A 32 20.58 9.08 -13.39
CA ILE A 32 21.08 7.70 -13.42
C ILE A 32 22.60 7.70 -13.67
N PRO A 33 23.36 6.70 -13.20
CA PRO A 33 24.79 6.60 -13.50
C PRO A 33 25.07 6.55 -15.00
N LYS A 34 26.28 6.98 -15.38
CA LYS A 34 26.81 6.83 -16.74
C LYS A 34 26.65 5.40 -17.25
N GLY A 35 26.23 5.26 -18.51
CA GLY A 35 25.92 3.97 -19.13
C GLY A 35 24.57 3.38 -18.70
N ARG A 36 23.73 4.15 -18.00
CA ARG A 36 22.39 3.75 -17.53
C ARG A 36 22.41 2.46 -16.70
N MET A 37 23.50 2.23 -15.97
CA MET A 37 23.72 1.01 -15.21
C MET A 37 22.86 0.98 -13.95
N THR A 38 22.16 -0.14 -13.74
CA THR A 38 21.35 -0.38 -12.53
C THR A 38 21.60 -1.76 -11.93
N LYS A 39 21.06 -2.02 -10.73
CA LYS A 39 21.10 -3.37 -10.12
C LYS A 39 20.24 -4.40 -10.88
N THR A 40 19.43 -3.97 -11.85
CA THR A 40 18.64 -4.86 -12.71
C THR A 40 19.19 -4.93 -14.13
N GLY A 41 20.40 -4.42 -14.38
CA GLY A 41 21.00 -4.32 -15.71
C GLY A 41 20.90 -2.92 -16.32
N ILE A 42 21.08 -2.81 -17.64
CA ILE A 42 20.97 -1.54 -18.37
C ILE A 42 19.50 -1.10 -18.39
N LEU A 43 19.25 0.14 -17.99
CA LEU A 43 17.90 0.66 -17.91
C LEU A 43 17.34 1.02 -19.30
N PRO A 44 16.15 0.53 -19.69
CA PRO A 44 15.55 0.81 -21.01
C PRO A 44 15.34 2.30 -21.32
N GLU A 45 15.46 2.67 -22.60
CA GLU A 45 15.31 4.05 -23.12
C GLU A 45 13.89 4.65 -23.00
N LYS A 46 12.90 3.81 -22.66
CA LYS A 46 11.54 4.30 -22.39
C LYS A 46 11.52 5.26 -21.19
N TYR A 47 12.45 5.10 -20.23
CA TYR A 47 12.57 5.97 -19.07
C TYR A 47 13.45 7.19 -19.37
N LYS A 48 12.87 8.39 -19.31
CA LYS A 48 13.51 9.68 -19.66
C LYS A 48 14.40 10.23 -18.54
N LEU A 49 15.42 9.45 -18.19
CA LEU A 49 16.44 9.78 -17.20
C LEU A 49 17.67 10.41 -17.84
N LYS A 50 18.34 11.29 -17.11
CA LYS A 50 19.59 11.94 -17.51
C LYS A 50 20.78 11.19 -16.90
N GLU A 51 21.76 10.87 -17.73
CA GLU A 51 22.99 10.26 -17.26
C GLU A 51 23.86 11.27 -16.52
N MET A 52 24.43 10.84 -15.40
CA MET A 52 25.52 11.54 -14.73
C MET A 52 26.83 11.37 -15.52
N PRO A 53 27.79 12.29 -15.38
CA PRO A 53 29.13 12.12 -15.95
C PRO A 53 29.91 10.94 -15.33
N THR A 54 29.48 10.44 -14.16
CA THR A 54 30.11 9.40 -13.36
C THR A 54 29.21 8.16 -13.27
N ASP A 55 29.80 7.02 -12.93
CA ASP A 55 29.08 5.78 -12.62
C ASP A 55 28.70 5.67 -11.12
N ASN A 56 29.00 6.71 -10.32
CA ASN A 56 28.76 6.75 -8.90
C ASN A 56 27.27 6.98 -8.59
N TYR A 57 26.61 5.96 -8.05
CA TYR A 57 25.19 6.04 -7.71
C TYR A 57 24.88 7.05 -6.60
N SER A 58 25.81 7.32 -5.69
CA SER A 58 25.61 8.31 -4.63
C SER A 58 25.43 9.73 -5.19
N GLU A 59 26.17 10.07 -6.25
CA GLU A 59 26.01 11.37 -6.93
C GLU A 59 24.65 11.47 -7.63
N CYS A 60 24.12 10.35 -8.14
CA CYS A 60 22.78 10.30 -8.71
C CYS A 60 21.71 10.53 -7.62
N ILE A 61 21.88 9.94 -6.43
CA ILE A 61 20.99 10.18 -5.29
C ILE A 61 21.02 11.67 -4.93
N GLU A 62 22.19 12.25 -4.79
CA GLU A 62 22.35 13.66 -4.43
C GLU A 62 21.68 14.58 -5.45
N GLN A 63 21.89 14.33 -6.74
CA GLN A 63 21.28 15.13 -7.79
C GLN A 63 19.75 14.95 -7.85
N ASN A 64 19.24 13.74 -7.66
CA ASN A 64 17.79 13.52 -7.56
C ASN A 64 17.19 14.23 -6.34
N VAL A 65 17.88 14.27 -5.20
CA VAL A 65 17.42 15.02 -4.02
C VAL A 65 17.41 16.52 -4.31
N LYS A 66 18.43 17.06 -4.97
CA LYS A 66 18.49 18.49 -5.35
C LYS A 66 17.37 18.89 -6.31
N ASP A 67 17.04 18.02 -7.26
CA ASP A 67 16.05 18.27 -8.30
C ASP A 67 14.60 17.94 -7.86
N SER A 68 14.39 17.51 -6.62
CA SER A 68 13.06 17.29 -6.03
C SER A 68 12.79 18.22 -4.87
N LYS A 69 11.51 18.42 -4.53
CA LYS A 69 11.12 19.10 -3.29
C LYS A 69 10.89 18.13 -2.14
N GLY A 70 10.62 16.86 -2.47
CA GLY A 70 10.45 15.79 -1.51
C GLY A 70 11.07 14.48 -1.94
N THR A 71 11.56 13.73 -0.97
CA THR A 71 12.09 12.37 -1.13
C THR A 71 11.20 11.39 -0.38
N LEU A 72 10.59 10.45 -1.11
CA LEU A 72 9.87 9.30 -0.59
C LEU A 72 10.80 8.09 -0.60
N ILE A 73 11.02 7.50 0.58
CA ILE A 73 11.81 6.27 0.75
C ILE A 73 10.88 5.16 1.24
N ILE A 74 10.69 4.12 0.43
CA ILE A 74 9.91 2.93 0.78
C ILE A 74 10.88 1.81 1.17
N SER A 75 10.67 1.19 2.33
CA SER A 75 11.57 0.17 2.87
C SER A 75 10.83 -0.96 3.59
N TYR A 76 11.58 -2.01 3.92
CA TYR A 76 11.16 -3.05 4.87
C TYR A 76 12.13 -3.05 6.06
N GLY A 77 11.78 -2.30 7.10
CA GLY A 77 12.62 -2.09 8.26
C GLY A 77 13.57 -0.90 8.10
N LYS A 78 14.68 -0.95 8.84
CA LYS A 78 15.62 0.17 9.02
C LYS A 78 16.28 0.55 7.69
N LEU A 79 16.41 1.87 7.46
CA LEU A 79 17.13 2.41 6.31
C LEU A 79 18.64 2.18 6.49
N THR A 80 19.28 1.62 5.47
CA THR A 80 20.72 1.33 5.44
C THR A 80 21.30 1.62 4.05
N GLY A 81 22.62 1.80 3.96
CA GLY A 81 23.31 2.08 2.69
C GLY A 81 22.71 3.28 1.93
N ASP A 82 22.46 3.10 0.64
CA ASP A 82 21.87 4.09 -0.28
C ASP A 82 20.64 4.82 0.30
N TYR A 83 19.78 4.11 1.05
CA TYR A 83 18.57 4.71 1.62
C TYR A 83 18.86 5.63 2.83
N ASP A 84 19.79 5.24 3.70
CA ASP A 84 20.20 6.12 4.82
C ASP A 84 21.03 7.30 4.32
N TYR A 85 21.81 7.11 3.26
CA TYR A 85 22.50 8.19 2.58
C TYR A 85 21.51 9.19 1.97
N ALA A 86 20.52 8.73 1.19
CA ALA A 86 19.48 9.59 0.64
C ALA A 86 18.70 10.35 1.72
N ARG A 87 18.40 9.70 2.84
CA ARG A 87 17.81 10.34 4.03
C ARG A 87 18.66 11.50 4.53
N LYS A 88 19.95 11.25 4.78
CA LYS A 88 20.89 12.28 5.26
C LYS A 88 21.01 13.44 4.30
N VAL A 89 21.18 13.15 3.01
CA VAL A 89 21.31 14.18 1.97
C VAL A 89 20.02 15.01 1.86
N THR A 90 18.84 14.39 1.89
CA THR A 90 17.55 15.10 1.87
C THR A 90 17.42 16.08 3.04
N LEU A 91 17.78 15.64 4.25
CA LEU A 91 17.75 16.50 5.43
C LEU A 91 18.78 17.63 5.35
N ASN A 92 19.98 17.36 4.82
CA ASN A 92 21.04 18.36 4.65
C ASN A 92 20.63 19.47 3.67
N TYR A 93 19.88 19.14 2.62
CA TYR A 93 19.32 20.13 1.69
C TYR A 93 18.06 20.85 2.23
N GLY A 94 17.56 20.47 3.40
CA GLY A 94 16.32 21.02 3.96
C GLY A 94 15.07 20.61 3.20
N HIS A 95 15.15 19.54 2.40
CA HIS A 95 14.02 19.05 1.59
C HIS A 95 13.11 18.15 2.42
N GLN A 96 11.88 17.96 1.94
CA GLN A 96 10.89 17.14 2.64
C GLN A 96 11.25 15.66 2.52
N LEU A 97 11.07 14.92 3.60
CA LEU A 97 11.36 13.49 3.64
C LEU A 97 10.17 12.73 4.19
N LEU A 98 9.75 11.68 3.49
CA LEU A 98 8.80 10.70 4.00
C LEU A 98 9.41 9.29 3.89
N GLY A 99 9.53 8.61 5.03
CA GLY A 99 9.95 7.23 5.10
C GLY A 99 8.77 6.31 5.37
N ILE A 100 8.48 5.39 4.46
CA ILE A 100 7.44 4.36 4.62
C ILE A 100 8.09 3.01 4.88
N ASN A 101 7.86 2.47 6.09
CA ASN A 101 8.26 1.13 6.44
C ASN A 101 7.11 0.14 6.25
N LEU A 102 7.21 -0.72 5.24
CA LEU A 102 6.19 -1.71 4.89
C LEU A 102 6.08 -2.89 5.87
N LYS A 103 6.95 -2.98 6.88
CA LYS A 103 6.73 -3.87 8.03
C LYS A 103 5.74 -3.29 9.05
N GLN A 104 5.46 -1.99 8.97
CA GLN A 104 4.63 -1.26 9.95
C GLN A 104 3.41 -0.60 9.30
N THR A 105 3.47 -0.35 7.98
CA THR A 105 2.43 0.36 7.23
C THR A 105 2.00 -0.47 6.03
N ILE A 106 0.71 -0.79 5.93
CA ILE A 106 0.17 -1.47 4.77
C ILE A 106 0.18 -0.56 3.52
N PRO A 107 0.33 -1.11 2.30
CA PRO A 107 0.45 -0.30 1.07
C PRO A 107 -0.70 0.69 0.84
N PHE A 108 -1.96 0.29 1.14
CA PHE A 108 -3.11 1.17 0.98
C PHE A 108 -3.01 2.44 1.85
N LYS A 109 -2.69 2.27 3.14
CA LYS A 109 -2.49 3.40 4.06
C LYS A 109 -1.29 4.25 3.65
N ALA A 110 -0.22 3.62 3.15
CA ALA A 110 0.95 4.34 2.67
C ALA A 110 0.61 5.25 1.48
N ALA A 111 -0.29 4.85 0.58
CA ALA A 111 -0.72 5.68 -0.55
C ALA A 111 -1.39 7.00 -0.08
N SER A 112 -2.31 6.91 0.89
CA SER A 112 -2.96 8.08 1.49
C SER A 112 -1.92 8.99 2.16
N LEU A 113 -1.04 8.42 3.00
CA LEU A 113 0.00 9.18 3.69
C LEU A 113 0.93 9.93 2.73
N VAL A 114 1.27 9.32 1.59
CA VAL A 114 2.10 9.95 0.56
C VAL A 114 1.35 11.11 -0.10
N ASN A 115 0.06 10.94 -0.41
CA ASN A 115 -0.77 11.99 -0.99
C ASN A 115 -0.91 13.20 -0.03
N ASP A 116 -1.32 12.94 1.21
CA ASP A 116 -1.51 13.97 2.24
C ASP A 116 -0.21 14.75 2.47
N TRP A 117 0.91 14.04 2.64
CA TRP A 117 2.22 14.65 2.80
C TRP A 117 2.62 15.50 1.59
N ALA A 118 2.38 15.02 0.36
CA ALA A 118 2.69 15.77 -0.84
C ALA A 118 1.87 17.05 -0.97
N GLN A 119 0.59 17.01 -0.60
CA GLN A 119 -0.28 18.17 -0.59
C GLN A 119 0.10 19.18 0.49
N LEU A 120 0.19 18.73 1.76
CA LEU A 120 0.51 19.59 2.90
C LEU A 120 1.87 20.27 2.78
N LYS A 121 2.84 19.62 2.12
CA LYS A 121 4.18 20.16 1.90
C LYS A 121 4.39 20.76 0.52
N TYR A 122 3.34 20.85 -0.29
CA TYR A 122 3.35 21.43 -1.63
C TYR A 122 4.43 20.83 -2.53
N ILE A 123 4.56 19.50 -2.53
CA ILE A 123 5.57 18.77 -3.29
C ILE A 123 5.09 18.62 -4.74
N ASP A 124 5.78 19.28 -5.66
CA ASP A 124 5.51 19.26 -7.09
C ASP A 124 6.43 18.29 -7.84
N VAL A 125 7.68 18.14 -7.41
CA VAL A 125 8.60 17.11 -7.88
C VAL A 125 8.92 16.14 -6.74
N LEU A 126 8.50 14.89 -6.89
CA LEU A 126 8.69 13.84 -5.91
C LEU A 126 9.75 12.83 -6.37
N TYR A 127 10.83 12.72 -5.60
CA TYR A 127 11.83 11.67 -5.77
C TYR A 127 11.40 10.40 -5.03
N VAL A 128 11.32 9.26 -5.73
CA VAL A 128 10.91 7.97 -5.16
C VAL A 128 12.08 6.99 -5.17
N MET A 129 12.38 6.44 -4.00
CA MET A 129 13.29 5.31 -3.79
C MET A 129 12.54 4.10 -3.24
N GLY A 130 12.53 3.02 -4.00
CA GLY A 130 11.88 1.77 -3.66
C GLY A 130 12.85 0.69 -3.15
N PRO A 131 12.34 -0.31 -2.41
CA PRO A 131 13.15 -1.39 -1.84
C PRO A 131 13.75 -2.33 -2.90
N LYS A 132 14.87 -2.98 -2.55
CA LYS A 132 15.49 -4.03 -3.39
C LYS A 132 14.59 -5.27 -3.44
N ALA A 133 14.55 -5.95 -4.59
CA ALA A 133 13.74 -7.15 -4.79
C ALA A 133 14.11 -8.32 -3.85
N CYS A 134 15.37 -8.44 -3.44
CA CYS A 134 15.81 -9.47 -2.50
C CYS A 134 15.21 -9.35 -1.09
N VAL A 135 14.58 -8.22 -0.77
CA VAL A 135 14.03 -7.95 0.57
C VAL A 135 12.60 -8.48 0.70
N HIS A 136 11.84 -8.49 -0.40
CA HIS A 136 10.50 -9.08 -0.45
C HIS A 136 10.10 -9.38 -1.91
N PRO A 137 9.51 -10.55 -2.24
CA PRO A 137 9.16 -10.91 -3.62
C PRO A 137 8.28 -9.89 -4.34
N ASP A 138 7.32 -9.30 -3.62
CA ASP A 138 6.37 -8.32 -4.15
C ASP A 138 6.74 -6.84 -3.88
N ALA A 139 7.97 -6.54 -3.46
CA ALA A 139 8.37 -5.19 -3.06
C ALA A 139 8.11 -4.12 -4.16
N TRP A 140 8.31 -4.51 -5.42
CA TRP A 140 8.06 -3.68 -6.59
C TRP A 140 6.56 -3.45 -6.86
N LYS A 141 5.70 -4.44 -6.58
CA LYS A 141 4.24 -4.28 -6.68
C LYS A 141 3.72 -3.32 -5.63
N HIS A 142 4.18 -3.45 -4.37
CA HIS A 142 3.79 -2.53 -3.32
C HIS A 142 4.18 -1.09 -3.64
N THR A 143 5.40 -0.88 -4.15
CA THR A 143 5.84 0.45 -4.59
C THR A 143 4.94 0.99 -5.70
N ALA A 144 4.61 0.17 -6.69
CA ALA A 144 3.67 0.55 -7.75
C ALA A 144 2.30 0.98 -7.18
N HIS A 145 1.70 0.15 -6.33
CA HIS A 145 0.37 0.42 -5.76
C HIS A 145 0.36 1.68 -4.88
N ILE A 146 1.42 1.91 -4.11
CA ILE A 146 1.54 3.10 -3.25
C ILE A 146 1.61 4.37 -4.09
N VAL A 147 2.49 4.40 -5.09
CA VAL A 147 2.66 5.57 -5.96
C VAL A 147 1.41 5.78 -6.82
N GLU A 148 0.83 4.72 -7.37
CA GLU A 148 -0.39 4.80 -8.18
C GLU A 148 -1.58 5.30 -7.36
N GLY A 149 -1.77 4.78 -6.16
CA GLY A 149 -2.81 5.25 -5.25
C GLY A 149 -2.62 6.71 -4.89
N ALA A 150 -1.39 7.12 -4.53
CA ALA A 150 -1.11 8.50 -4.14
C ALA A 150 -1.35 9.49 -5.28
N LEU A 151 -0.96 9.16 -6.51
CA LEU A 151 -1.19 9.99 -7.70
C LEU A 151 -2.66 10.00 -8.13
N THR A 152 -3.38 8.89 -7.98
CA THR A 152 -4.81 8.83 -8.28
C THR A 152 -5.60 9.73 -7.33
N LEU A 153 -5.29 9.69 -6.03
CA LEU A 153 -5.86 10.61 -5.03
C LEU A 153 -5.56 12.08 -5.37
N ASP A 154 -4.34 12.37 -5.86
CA ASP A 154 -3.92 13.72 -6.25
C ASP A 154 -4.72 14.24 -7.46
N LEU A 155 -4.98 13.38 -8.45
CA LEU A 155 -5.79 13.73 -9.64
C LEU A 155 -7.26 13.95 -9.32
N MET A 156 -7.77 13.31 -8.27
CA MET A 156 -9.17 13.40 -7.88
C MET A 156 -9.47 14.67 -7.05
N ASP A 157 -8.48 15.55 -6.85
CA ASP A 157 -8.54 16.70 -5.93
C ASP A 157 -9.14 16.28 -4.57
N ALA A 158 -8.76 15.09 -4.10
CA ALA A 158 -9.10 14.64 -2.76
C ALA A 158 -8.60 15.74 -1.80
N ALA A 159 -9.52 16.32 -1.01
CA ALA A 159 -9.13 17.36 -0.06
C ALA A 159 -8.02 16.80 0.85
N PRO A 160 -7.03 17.62 1.29
CA PRO A 160 -5.98 17.18 2.22
C PRO A 160 -6.56 16.56 3.51
N ASP A 161 -7.80 16.96 3.84
CA ASP A 161 -8.61 16.48 4.97
C ASP A 161 -9.86 15.70 4.50
N SER A 162 -9.92 15.28 3.23
CA SER A 162 -10.87 14.25 2.83
C SER A 162 -10.38 12.97 3.48
N HIS A 163 -10.89 12.72 4.69
CA HIS A 163 -10.68 11.51 5.44
C HIS A 163 -11.33 10.31 4.70
N THR A 164 -10.86 9.98 3.48
CA THR A 164 -11.00 8.62 2.94
C THR A 164 -10.26 7.59 3.81
N THR A 165 -9.49 8.07 4.78
CA THR A 165 -9.02 7.33 5.94
C THR A 165 -9.42 7.99 7.25
N ASP A 166 -10.72 8.09 7.54
CA ASP A 166 -11.23 8.26 8.93
C ASP A 166 -11.00 6.98 9.77
N PHE A 167 -9.81 6.40 9.61
CA PHE A 167 -9.17 5.43 10.49
C PHE A 167 -8.01 6.11 11.26
N THR A 168 -8.01 7.45 11.32
CA THR A 168 -7.18 8.28 12.21
C THR A 168 -7.58 8.03 13.67
N LYS A 169 -7.12 6.89 14.18
CA LYS A 169 -6.33 6.64 15.40
C LYS A 169 -6.09 7.76 16.45
N GLU A 170 -6.95 8.75 16.62
CA GLU A 170 -6.98 9.56 17.85
C GLU A 170 -8.18 9.22 18.75
N GLU A 171 -9.29 8.70 18.19
CA GLU A 171 -10.40 8.15 19.01
C GLU A 171 -10.33 6.63 19.27
N ASN A 172 -9.34 5.93 18.70
CA ASN A 172 -9.25 4.46 18.79
C ASN A 172 -7.99 3.93 19.52
N LEU A 173 -7.13 4.79 20.08
CA LEU A 173 -5.99 4.32 20.88
C LEU A 173 -6.40 3.79 22.27
N ASP A 174 -7.60 4.12 22.75
CA ASP A 174 -8.18 3.58 24.00
C ASP A 174 -9.08 2.36 23.79
N LYS A 175 -9.26 1.88 22.56
CA LYS A 175 -9.93 0.62 22.26
C LYS A 175 -8.94 -0.28 21.55
N HIS A 176 -8.23 -1.13 22.31
CA HIS A 176 -7.72 -2.36 21.73
C HIS A 176 -8.87 -3.00 20.94
N PRO A 177 -8.78 -3.19 19.61
CA PRO A 177 -9.76 -4.00 18.93
C PRO A 177 -9.66 -5.37 19.59
N VAL A 178 -10.73 -5.77 20.28
CA VAL A 178 -10.82 -7.10 20.87
C VAL A 178 -10.61 -8.05 19.72
N ILE A 179 -9.47 -8.77 19.75
CA ILE A 179 -9.13 -9.71 18.69
C ILE A 179 -10.24 -10.76 18.69
N PRO A 180 -10.99 -10.91 17.59
CA PRO A 180 -12.12 -11.81 17.56
C PRO A 180 -11.63 -13.24 17.70
N LYS A 181 -12.22 -13.97 18.64
CA LYS A 181 -11.89 -15.37 18.96
C LYS A 181 -12.75 -16.34 18.18
N THR A 182 -13.91 -15.90 17.69
CA THR A 182 -14.85 -16.71 16.93
C THR A 182 -15.12 -16.13 15.54
N VAL A 183 -15.56 -16.98 14.61
CA VAL A 183 -15.97 -16.54 13.27
C VAL A 183 -17.10 -15.51 13.36
N ASP A 184 -18.05 -15.67 14.28
CA ASP A 184 -19.16 -14.73 14.45
C ASP A 184 -18.69 -13.36 14.97
N GLU A 185 -17.78 -13.33 15.94
CA GLU A 185 -17.15 -12.09 16.41
C GLU A 185 -16.39 -11.37 15.30
N ALA A 186 -15.64 -12.11 14.48
CA ALA A 186 -14.92 -11.55 13.35
C ALA A 186 -15.88 -10.96 12.32
N VAL A 187 -16.98 -11.65 12.03
CA VAL A 187 -18.03 -11.17 11.12
C VAL A 187 -18.69 -9.91 11.68
N ASP A 188 -19.08 -9.89 12.96
CA ASP A 188 -19.73 -8.73 13.59
C ASP A 188 -18.82 -7.51 13.59
N GLN A 189 -17.53 -7.71 13.85
CA GLN A 189 -16.56 -6.63 13.77
C GLN A 189 -16.43 -6.09 12.34
N ILE A 190 -16.37 -6.96 11.33
CA ILE A 190 -16.32 -6.53 9.92
C ILE A 190 -17.58 -5.75 9.55
N ILE A 191 -18.78 -6.21 9.93
CA ILE A 191 -20.04 -5.51 9.64
C ILE A 191 -20.06 -4.13 10.28
N LYS A 192 -19.60 -4.02 11.54
CA LYS A 192 -19.54 -2.76 12.27
C LYS A 192 -18.65 -1.71 11.58
N GLU A 193 -17.55 -2.15 10.97
CA GLU A 193 -16.57 -1.30 10.30
C GLU A 193 -16.90 -1.08 8.80
N MET A 194 -17.86 -1.81 8.24
CA MET A 194 -18.20 -1.76 6.82
C MET A 194 -19.22 -0.66 6.51
N PRO A 195 -19.00 0.18 5.48
CA PRO A 195 -20.00 1.12 5.01
C PRO A 195 -21.29 0.41 4.57
N LEU A 196 -22.44 0.99 4.91
CA LEU A 196 -23.76 0.41 4.58
C LEU A 196 -23.90 0.05 3.08
N LYS A 197 -23.34 0.88 2.19
CA LYS A 197 -23.32 0.64 0.75
C LYS A 197 -22.61 -0.68 0.39
N ASP A 198 -21.51 -0.98 1.05
CA ASP A 198 -20.71 -2.19 0.79
C ASP A 198 -21.39 -3.42 1.39
N SER A 199 -21.99 -3.29 2.57
CA SER A 199 -22.80 -4.35 3.18
C SER A 199 -24.01 -4.73 2.31
N VAL A 200 -24.70 -3.74 1.76
CA VAL A 200 -25.80 -3.95 0.81
C VAL A 200 -25.28 -4.58 -0.48
N HIS A 201 -24.16 -4.09 -1.03
CA HIS A 201 -23.59 -4.67 -2.24
C HIS A 201 -23.22 -6.15 -2.04
N MET A 202 -22.54 -6.49 -0.94
CA MET A 202 -22.19 -7.85 -0.59
C MET A 202 -23.41 -8.76 -0.45
N ALA A 203 -24.49 -8.30 0.19
CA ALA A 203 -25.71 -9.08 0.36
C ALA A 203 -26.35 -9.51 -0.99
N HIS A 204 -26.11 -8.76 -2.06
CA HIS A 204 -26.61 -9.04 -3.41
C HIS A 204 -25.66 -9.87 -4.27
N LEU A 205 -24.43 -10.14 -3.81
CA LEU A 205 -23.49 -10.97 -4.56
C LEU A 205 -23.99 -12.42 -4.65
N LYS A 206 -23.75 -13.05 -5.81
CA LYS A 206 -23.83 -14.50 -5.96
C LYS A 206 -22.63 -15.15 -5.29
N LYS A 207 -22.78 -16.41 -4.85
CA LYS A 207 -21.72 -17.17 -4.18
C LYS A 207 -20.41 -17.23 -5.01
N GLU A 208 -20.51 -17.27 -6.34
CA GLU A 208 -19.33 -17.25 -7.23
C GLU A 208 -18.51 -15.95 -7.07
N GLY A 209 -19.17 -14.82 -6.81
CA GLY A 209 -18.53 -13.51 -6.62
C GLY A 209 -17.71 -13.40 -5.33
N LEU A 210 -17.92 -14.29 -4.36
CA LEU A 210 -17.16 -14.31 -3.11
C LEU A 210 -15.69 -14.68 -3.33
N ARG A 211 -15.38 -15.45 -4.37
CA ARG A 211 -13.99 -15.78 -4.72
C ARG A 211 -13.20 -14.54 -5.10
N SER A 212 -13.80 -13.66 -5.90
CA SER A 212 -13.20 -12.38 -6.27
C SER A 212 -13.06 -11.46 -5.06
N LEU A 213 -14.05 -11.44 -4.17
CA LEU A 213 -13.98 -10.68 -2.93
C LEU A 213 -12.87 -11.18 -1.99
N ASN A 214 -12.63 -12.49 -1.94
CA ASN A 214 -11.56 -13.08 -1.15
C ASN A 214 -10.15 -12.64 -1.59
N LEU A 215 -9.96 -12.28 -2.86
CA LEU A 215 -8.69 -11.72 -3.34
C LEU A 215 -8.39 -10.36 -2.70
N CYS A 216 -9.42 -9.60 -2.32
CA CYS A 216 -9.28 -8.27 -1.72
C CYS A 216 -9.52 -8.29 -0.20
N LEU A 217 -10.72 -8.67 0.23
CA LEU A 217 -11.12 -8.72 1.65
C LEU A 217 -10.40 -9.85 2.41
N GLY A 218 -10.04 -10.94 1.74
CA GLY A 218 -9.29 -12.02 2.37
C GLY A 218 -7.89 -11.57 2.81
N VAL A 219 -7.26 -10.63 2.08
CA VAL A 219 -5.98 -10.03 2.50
C VAL A 219 -6.15 -9.24 3.80
N PHE A 220 -7.21 -8.45 3.90
CA PHE A 220 -7.54 -7.68 5.11
C PHE A 220 -7.77 -8.59 6.32
N ILE A 221 -8.64 -9.60 6.17
CA ILE A 221 -8.96 -10.57 7.24
C ILE A 221 -7.70 -11.31 7.71
N ARG A 222 -6.81 -11.72 6.78
CA ARG A 222 -5.55 -12.35 7.16
C ARG A 222 -4.63 -11.43 7.95
N ASN A 223 -4.48 -10.20 7.46
CA ASN A 223 -3.58 -9.23 8.07
C ASN A 223 -4.07 -8.74 9.44
N GLN A 224 -5.39 -8.64 9.64
CA GLN A 224 -5.97 -8.11 10.86
C GLN A 224 -6.30 -9.19 11.90
N PHE A 225 -6.78 -10.36 11.48
CA PHE A 225 -7.34 -11.36 12.39
C PHE A 225 -6.62 -12.70 12.43
N LEU A 226 -5.97 -13.14 11.33
CA LEU A 226 -5.45 -14.52 11.20
C LEU A 226 -3.93 -14.62 11.11
N GLN A 227 -3.17 -13.66 11.63
CA GLN A 227 -1.71 -13.83 11.73
C GLN A 227 -1.39 -15.05 12.62
N LYS A 228 -0.74 -16.06 12.04
CA LYS A 228 -0.59 -17.44 12.57
C LYS A 228 -0.09 -17.56 14.01
N ASP A 229 0.67 -16.59 14.49
CA ASP A 229 1.25 -16.59 15.84
C ASP A 229 0.40 -15.82 16.88
N VAL A 230 -0.70 -15.18 16.46
CA VAL A 230 -1.45 -14.21 17.28
C VAL A 230 -2.86 -14.69 17.64
N ASN A 231 -3.56 -15.46 16.80
CA ASN A 231 -4.98 -15.77 17.02
C ASN A 231 -5.36 -17.23 16.69
N LYS A 232 -4.90 -18.17 17.53
CA LYS A 232 -5.19 -19.60 17.39
C LYS A 232 -6.67 -19.94 17.59
N GLU A 233 -7.35 -19.25 18.51
CA GLU A 233 -8.77 -19.48 18.82
C GLU A 233 -9.68 -19.24 17.60
N LEU A 234 -9.42 -18.17 16.84
CA LEU A 234 -10.18 -17.91 15.61
C LEU A 234 -9.94 -18.96 14.53
N LEU A 235 -8.72 -19.50 14.43
CA LEU A 235 -8.42 -20.57 13.49
C LEU A 235 -9.14 -21.87 13.87
N GLU A 236 -9.19 -22.20 15.17
CA GLU A 236 -9.98 -23.32 15.70
C GLU A 236 -11.49 -23.12 15.46
N SER A 237 -11.99 -21.90 15.62
CA SER A 237 -13.37 -21.55 15.27
C SER A 237 -13.64 -21.75 13.77
N CYS A 238 -12.71 -21.38 12.88
CA CYS A 238 -12.82 -21.65 11.44
C CYS A 238 -12.84 -23.16 11.13
N ILE A 239 -12.04 -23.97 11.84
CA ILE A 239 -12.04 -25.43 11.70
C ILE A 239 -13.41 -25.99 12.10
N SER A 240 -13.93 -25.58 13.26
CA SER A 240 -15.23 -26.01 13.76
C SER A 240 -16.38 -25.66 12.80
N VAL A 241 -16.38 -24.44 12.25
CA VAL A 241 -17.42 -23.97 11.31
C VAL A 241 -17.36 -24.70 9.97
N SER A 242 -16.16 -25.05 9.50
CA SER A 242 -15.98 -25.67 8.18
C SER A 242 -15.95 -27.20 8.17
N GLY A 243 -15.72 -27.84 9.33
CA GLY A 243 -15.54 -29.28 9.46
C GLY A 243 -14.28 -29.83 8.78
N LYS A 244 -13.24 -29.00 8.58
CA LYS A 244 -12.00 -29.37 7.89
C LYS A 244 -10.79 -29.24 8.82
N ASP A 245 -10.10 -30.36 9.06
CA ASP A 245 -9.01 -30.45 10.06
C ASP A 245 -7.65 -29.87 9.63
N ASN A 246 -7.57 -29.15 8.49
CA ASN A 246 -6.32 -28.54 8.04
C ASN A 246 -6.55 -27.27 7.19
N LEU A 247 -6.84 -26.16 7.88
CA LEU A 247 -7.01 -24.86 7.23
C LEU A 247 -5.70 -24.06 7.24
N ASN A 248 -5.34 -23.54 6.07
CA ASN A 248 -4.38 -22.43 5.98
C ASN A 248 -5.12 -21.08 6.15
N GLU A 249 -4.38 -20.01 6.39
CA GLU A 249 -4.92 -18.66 6.60
C GLU A 249 -5.80 -18.17 5.44
N ASN A 250 -5.51 -18.60 4.21
CA ASN A 250 -6.31 -18.25 3.03
C ASN A 250 -7.69 -18.92 3.05
N ASN A 251 -7.76 -20.18 3.46
CA ASN A 251 -9.01 -20.93 3.57
C ASN A 251 -9.82 -20.46 4.79
N ALA A 252 -9.15 -20.13 5.90
CA ALA A 252 -9.79 -19.55 7.08
C ALA A 252 -10.40 -18.16 6.79
N ALA A 253 -9.69 -17.30 6.05
CA ALA A 253 -10.23 -16.01 5.63
C ALA A 253 -11.47 -16.16 4.75
N PHE A 254 -11.48 -17.15 3.85
CA PHE A 254 -12.63 -17.43 3.00
C PHE A 254 -13.86 -17.87 3.80
N ILE A 255 -13.68 -18.67 4.86
CA ILE A 255 -14.76 -19.10 5.77
C ILE A 255 -15.43 -17.90 6.43
N ILE A 256 -14.63 -16.93 6.90
CA ILE A 256 -15.14 -15.69 7.50
C ILE A 256 -15.93 -14.87 6.46
N ILE A 257 -15.46 -14.81 5.21
CA ILE A 257 -16.18 -14.12 4.11
C ILE A 257 -17.50 -14.81 3.77
N GLU A 258 -17.53 -16.15 3.70
CA GLU A 258 -18.76 -16.91 3.48
C GLU A 258 -19.78 -16.63 4.59
N LYS A 259 -19.34 -16.64 5.86
CA LYS A 259 -20.21 -16.34 7.01
C LYS A 259 -20.69 -14.89 7.04
N LEU A 260 -19.82 -13.94 6.70
CA LEU A 260 -20.19 -12.54 6.54
C LEU A 260 -21.28 -12.37 5.47
N TRP A 261 -21.10 -13.00 4.32
CA TRP A 261 -22.09 -12.96 3.24
C TRP A 261 -23.44 -13.56 3.66
N GLU A 262 -23.44 -14.72 4.30
CA GLU A 262 -24.66 -15.36 4.84
C GLU A 262 -25.41 -14.42 5.80
N LYS A 263 -24.69 -13.78 6.73
CA LYS A 263 -25.27 -12.85 7.70
C LYS A 263 -25.82 -11.58 7.05
N LEU A 264 -25.11 -11.03 6.07
CA LEU A 264 -25.56 -9.85 5.32
C LEU A 264 -26.78 -10.15 4.44
N GLN A 265 -26.91 -11.37 3.89
CA GLN A 265 -28.11 -11.77 3.15
C GLN A 265 -29.38 -11.76 4.00
N GLY A 266 -29.28 -12.12 5.29
CA GLY A 266 -30.41 -12.12 6.20
C GLY A 266 -30.84 -10.72 6.68
N THR A 267 -29.92 -9.75 6.66
CA THR A 267 -30.10 -8.43 7.28
C THR A 267 -30.25 -7.27 6.29
N HIS A 268 -29.68 -7.39 5.09
CA HIS A 268 -29.54 -6.27 4.13
C HIS A 268 -30.16 -6.55 2.75
N ARG A 269 -30.94 -7.62 2.60
CA ARG A 269 -31.86 -7.75 1.46
C ARG A 269 -33.07 -6.85 1.71
N LEU A 270 -33.31 -5.89 0.82
CA LEU A 270 -34.51 -5.05 0.84
C LEU A 270 -35.76 -5.96 0.90
N ARG A 271 -36.53 -5.86 1.99
CA ARG A 271 -37.88 -6.42 2.03
C ARG A 271 -38.72 -5.57 1.07
N ILE A 272 -39.23 -6.20 0.01
CA ILE A 272 -40.30 -5.61 -0.79
C ILE A 272 -41.51 -5.52 0.14
N VAL A 273 -41.81 -4.33 0.63
CA VAL A 273 -43.07 -4.05 1.30
C VAL A 273 -44.13 -4.03 0.19
N LYS A 274 -45.02 -5.02 0.21
CA LYS A 274 -46.22 -5.05 -0.62
C LYS A 274 -47.26 -4.09 -0.09
#